data_AF-A0A7S4CWC7-F1
#
_entry.id   AF-A0A7S4CWC7-F1
#
_cell.length_a   1.000
_cell.length_b   1.000
_cell.length_c   1.000
_cell.angle_alpha   90.00
_cell.angle_beta   90.00
_cell.angle_gamma   90.00
#
_symmetry.space_group_name_H-M   'P 1'
#
loop_
_entity.id
_entity.type
_entity.pdbx_description
1 polymer ?
#
loop_
_entity_poly.entity_id
_entity_poly.type
_entity_poly.pdbx_seq_one_letter_code
_entity_poly.pdbx_strand_id
1 'polypeptide(L)'
;FFSVQIMATSSATNHTYVPFTYELAPVPMDEIMDPTPAEQRAIALQTKQAEQEQRQENTKAKIERQESKGGFFSKVSAAATDYASKAEKAARTAYSSAEVQAFKLAEEHSIKRFNTAFPALASTDQLKGDHSCRVVTSGGAPHTIGGFLVVTDFHVCFVGDNKVNFSFPLSDVVSIQKAVTLPTKDQGQPYLLQLPDPNIIPTAITVYTMQKQMHVFSEVTKCEDALNILDHCWRAVVGKPPIPGADYVA
;
A
#
# COMPACT_ATOMS: atom_id res chain seq x y z
N PHE A 1 27.76 -41.21 25.80
CA PHE A 1 26.93 -40.13 25.24
C PHE A 1 27.46 -39.77 23.86
N PHE A 2 26.82 -40.26 22.79
CA PHE A 2 27.17 -39.89 21.41
C PHE A 2 26.27 -38.73 20.98
N SER A 3 26.87 -37.60 20.63
CA SER A 3 26.17 -36.46 20.04
C SER A 3 26.21 -36.60 18.52
N VAL A 4 25.06 -36.78 17.90
CA VAL A 4 24.91 -36.80 16.43
C VAL A 4 24.57 -35.38 15.99
N GLN A 5 25.55 -34.69 15.42
CA GLN A 5 25.36 -33.37 14.84
C GLN A 5 24.87 -33.53 13.39
N ILE A 6 23.55 -33.45 13.19
CA ILE A 6 22.95 -33.44 11.86
C ILE A 6 23.22 -32.06 11.23
N MET A 7 24.23 -31.97 10.39
CA MET A 7 24.39 -30.81 9.50
C MET A 7 23.40 -30.93 8.36
N ALA A 8 22.28 -30.21 8.45
CA ALA A 8 21.36 -30.05 7.32
C ALA A 8 22.01 -29.11 6.29
N THR A 9 22.52 -29.70 5.20
CA THR A 9 22.90 -28.94 4.01
C THR A 9 21.63 -28.55 3.26
N SER A 10 21.13 -27.35 3.53
CA SER A 10 20.06 -26.72 2.75
C SER A 10 20.54 -26.49 1.31
N SER A 11 20.20 -27.40 0.40
CA SER A 11 20.29 -27.18 -1.04
C SER A 11 19.45 -25.96 -1.40
N ALA A 12 20.08 -24.88 -1.87
CA ALA A 12 19.38 -23.70 -2.37
C ALA A 12 18.51 -24.12 -3.57
N THR A 13 17.21 -24.27 -3.34
CA THR A 13 16.25 -24.50 -4.41
C THR A 13 16.01 -23.16 -5.09
N ASN A 14 16.41 -23.03 -6.36
CA ASN A 14 16.10 -21.84 -7.15
C ASN A 14 14.59 -21.79 -7.37
N HIS A 15 13.90 -20.96 -6.60
CA HIS A 15 12.49 -20.70 -6.79
C HIS A 15 12.27 -19.92 -8.08
N THR A 16 11.49 -20.46 -9.01
CA THR A 16 11.12 -19.78 -10.26
C THR A 16 9.65 -19.40 -10.20
N TYR A 17 9.36 -18.13 -10.44
CA TYR A 17 7.98 -17.67 -10.56
C TYR A 17 7.43 -18.00 -11.95
N VAL A 18 6.23 -18.59 -11.98
CA VAL A 18 5.49 -18.85 -13.22
C VAL A 18 4.06 -18.32 -13.02
N PRO A 19 3.59 -17.34 -13.81
CA PRO A 19 2.22 -16.87 -13.72
C PRO A 19 1.23 -17.96 -14.18
N PHE A 20 -0.04 -17.79 -13.82
CA PHE A 20 -1.10 -18.63 -14.38
C PHE A 20 -1.42 -18.19 -15.81
N THR A 21 -2.02 -19.08 -16.59
CA THR A 21 -2.57 -18.75 -17.91
C THR A 21 -4.10 -18.70 -17.85
N TYR A 22 -4.72 -17.91 -18.71
CA TYR A 22 -6.17 -17.78 -18.79
C TYR A 22 -6.64 -17.68 -20.25
N GLU A 23 -7.90 -18.05 -20.52
CA GLU A 23 -8.47 -17.95 -21.87
C GLU A 23 -9.13 -16.58 -22.11
N LEU A 24 -10.08 -16.23 -21.25
CA LEU A 24 -10.82 -14.96 -21.27
C LEU A 24 -10.62 -14.22 -19.94
N ALA A 25 -10.38 -12.90 -20.02
CA ALA A 25 -10.22 -12.08 -18.83
C ALA A 25 -11.60 -11.74 -18.24
N PRO A 26 -11.77 -11.67 -16.91
CA PRO A 26 -12.99 -11.11 -16.33
C PRO A 26 -13.10 -9.63 -16.70
N VAL A 27 -14.34 -9.12 -16.85
CA VAL A 27 -14.59 -7.69 -17.03
C VAL A 27 -13.96 -6.92 -15.85
N PRO A 28 -13.19 -5.85 -16.09
CA PRO A 28 -12.57 -5.08 -15.03
C PRO A 28 -13.57 -4.62 -13.98
N MET A 29 -13.15 -4.58 -12.72
CA MET A 29 -13.95 -3.99 -11.66
C MET A 29 -14.25 -2.50 -11.93
N ASP A 30 -15.28 -2.00 -11.25
CA ASP A 30 -15.61 -0.58 -11.26
C ASP A 30 -14.43 0.27 -10.74
N GLU A 31 -14.36 1.52 -11.23
CA GLU A 31 -13.33 2.49 -10.84
C GLU A 31 -13.40 2.82 -9.35
N ILE A 32 -12.24 2.82 -8.69
CA ILE A 32 -12.12 3.24 -7.30
C ILE A 32 -12.00 4.76 -7.27
N MET A 33 -13.08 5.43 -6.89
CA MET A 33 -13.13 6.90 -6.81
C MET A 33 -12.54 7.45 -5.49
N ASP A 34 -12.22 6.58 -4.54
CA ASP A 34 -11.67 6.99 -3.26
C ASP A 34 -10.25 7.56 -3.44
N PRO A 35 -9.90 8.66 -2.75
CA PRO A 35 -8.55 9.20 -2.82
C PRO A 35 -7.54 8.14 -2.38
N THR A 36 -6.40 8.10 -3.06
CA THR A 36 -5.30 7.21 -2.70
C THR A 36 -4.80 7.49 -1.28
N PRO A 37 -4.13 6.54 -0.61
CA PRO A 37 -3.58 6.78 0.73
C PRO A 37 -2.65 8.00 0.81
N ALA A 38 -1.93 8.32 -0.26
CA ALA A 38 -1.08 9.51 -0.33
C ALA A 38 -1.90 10.81 -0.36
N GLU A 39 -2.96 10.85 -1.14
CA GLU A 39 -3.89 11.98 -1.22
C GLU A 39 -4.65 12.15 0.09
N GLN A 40 -5.12 11.06 0.71
CA GLN A 40 -5.76 11.10 2.02
C GLN A 40 -4.84 11.73 3.07
N ARG A 41 -3.56 11.39 3.07
CA ARG A 41 -2.57 12.02 3.96
C ARG A 41 -2.36 13.49 3.65
N ALA A 42 -2.29 13.87 2.38
CA ALA A 42 -2.16 15.26 1.98
C ALA A 42 -3.37 16.09 2.45
N ILE A 43 -4.59 15.58 2.26
CA ILE A 43 -5.84 16.18 2.74
C ILE A 43 -5.82 16.29 4.27
N ALA A 44 -5.46 15.22 4.98
CA ALA A 44 -5.40 15.22 6.44
C ALA A 44 -4.38 16.24 6.98
N LEU A 45 -3.24 16.41 6.30
CA LEU A 45 -2.22 17.39 6.68
C LEU A 45 -2.73 18.83 6.46
N GLN A 46 -3.36 19.09 5.31
CA GLN A 46 -3.96 20.40 5.00
C GLN A 46 -5.05 20.77 6.00
N THR A 47 -5.96 19.84 6.33
CA THR A 47 -7.01 20.05 7.34
C THR A 47 -6.40 20.35 8.71
N LYS A 48 -5.37 19.60 9.14
CA LYS A 48 -4.69 19.85 10.41
C LYS A 48 -4.00 21.22 10.44
N GLN A 49 -3.41 21.68 9.34
CA GLN A 49 -2.78 23.00 9.26
C GLN A 49 -3.83 24.12 9.35
N ALA A 50 -4.91 24.02 8.58
CA ALA A 50 -6.01 24.98 8.61
C ALA A 50 -6.66 25.08 10.00
N GLU A 51 -6.88 23.95 10.68
CA GLU A 51 -7.38 23.94 12.06
C GLU A 51 -6.44 24.63 13.05
N GLN A 52 -5.11 24.44 12.89
CA GLN A 52 -4.14 25.09 13.76
C GLN A 52 -4.11 26.60 13.55
N GLU A 53 -4.19 27.07 12.31
CA GLU A 53 -4.28 28.49 11.97
C GLU A 53 -5.55 29.10 12.57
N GLN A 54 -6.71 28.48 12.35
CA GLN A 54 -7.99 28.94 12.90
C GLN A 54 -7.99 28.96 14.43
N ARG A 55 -7.37 27.97 15.10
CA ARG A 55 -7.23 27.97 16.57
C ARG A 55 -6.31 29.07 17.07
N GLN A 56 -5.23 29.38 16.34
CA GLN A 56 -4.34 30.49 16.69
C GLN A 56 -5.05 31.84 16.55
N GLU A 57 -5.79 32.05 15.47
CA GLU A 57 -6.61 33.25 15.27
C GLU A 57 -7.66 33.39 16.37
N ASN A 58 -8.39 32.31 16.69
CA ASN A 58 -9.36 32.31 17.78
C ASN A 58 -8.73 32.58 19.16
N THR A 59 -7.51 32.12 19.39
CA THR A 59 -6.78 32.38 20.64
C THR A 59 -6.33 33.83 20.72
N LYS A 60 -5.79 34.40 19.64
CA LYS A 60 -5.43 35.82 19.55
C LYS A 60 -6.64 36.71 19.77
N ALA A 61 -7.76 36.43 19.10
CA ALA A 61 -9.01 37.18 19.26
C ALA A 61 -9.58 37.10 20.69
N LYS A 62 -9.40 35.97 21.40
CA LYS A 62 -9.80 35.85 22.81
C LYS A 62 -8.91 36.67 23.75
N ILE A 63 -7.60 36.70 23.50
CA ILE A 63 -6.65 37.51 24.28
C ILE A 63 -6.99 39.00 24.12
N GLU A 64 -7.20 39.47 22.89
CA GLU A 64 -7.60 40.86 22.60
C GLU A 64 -8.93 41.23 23.27
N ARG A 65 -9.91 40.32 23.30
CA ARG A 65 -11.19 40.55 24.00
C ARG A 65 -11.04 40.58 25.52
N GLN A 66 -10.14 39.79 26.11
CA GLN A 66 -9.91 39.77 27.56
C GLN A 66 -9.13 40.99 28.06
N GLU A 67 -8.22 41.56 27.26
CA GLU A 67 -7.51 42.80 27.61
C GLU A 67 -8.47 44.01 27.73
N SER A 68 -9.63 43.97 27.07
CA SER A 68 -10.66 45.02 27.17
C SER A 68 -11.51 45.00 28.45
N LYS A 69 -11.44 43.95 29.29
CA LYS A 69 -12.24 43.80 30.52
C LYS A 69 -11.33 43.57 31.73
N GLY A 70 -10.82 44.66 32.30
CA GLY A 70 -9.88 44.65 33.42
C GLY A 70 -10.36 43.96 34.71
N GLY A 71 -9.41 43.38 35.45
CA GLY A 71 -9.61 42.86 36.81
C GLY A 71 -8.45 41.98 37.28
N PHE A 72 -7.77 42.40 38.35
CA PHE A 72 -6.47 41.93 38.86
C PHE A 72 -6.35 40.42 39.24
N PHE A 73 -7.43 39.62 39.12
CA PHE A 73 -7.42 38.17 39.37
C PHE A 73 -7.08 37.30 38.13
N SER A 74 -6.94 37.88 36.94
CA SER A 74 -6.69 37.14 35.68
C SER A 74 -5.25 36.60 35.50
N LYS A 75 -4.28 37.13 36.25
CA LYS A 75 -2.84 36.83 36.02
C LYS A 75 -2.40 35.42 36.45
N VAL A 76 -3.06 34.80 37.43
CA VAL A 76 -2.69 33.46 37.92
C VAL A 76 -3.36 32.34 37.12
N SER A 77 -4.60 32.55 36.66
CA SER A 77 -5.29 31.62 35.74
C SER A 77 -4.63 31.59 34.36
N ALA A 78 -4.16 32.73 33.85
CA ALA A 78 -3.47 32.81 32.57
C ALA A 78 -2.20 31.93 32.53
N ALA A 79 -1.38 31.92 33.58
CA ALA A 79 -0.12 31.18 33.61
C ALA A 79 -0.29 29.65 33.61
N ALA A 80 -1.28 29.12 34.33
CA ALA A 80 -1.59 27.68 34.33
C ALA A 80 -2.17 27.21 32.99
N THR A 81 -3.02 28.04 32.37
CA THR A 81 -3.60 27.76 31.04
C THR A 81 -2.54 27.83 29.94
N ASP A 82 -1.57 28.74 30.08
CA ASP A 82 -0.45 28.88 29.15
C ASP A 82 0.55 27.71 29.27
N TYR A 83 0.80 27.19 30.48
CA TYR A 83 1.62 25.99 30.69
C TYR A 83 0.93 24.71 30.19
N ALA A 84 -0.36 24.54 30.49
CA ALA A 84 -1.13 23.38 30.02
C ALA A 84 -1.23 23.36 28.48
N SER A 85 -1.49 24.51 27.85
CA SER A 85 -1.53 24.62 26.38
C SER A 85 -0.15 24.44 25.74
N LYS A 86 0.94 24.91 26.36
CA LYS A 86 2.32 24.64 25.92
C LYS A 86 2.69 23.16 26.03
N ALA A 87 2.33 22.50 27.12
CA ALA A 87 2.58 21.07 27.31
C ALA A 87 1.78 20.20 26.32
N GLU A 88 0.49 20.51 26.11
CA GLU A 88 -0.35 19.84 25.12
C GLU A 88 0.17 20.07 23.68
N LYS A 89 0.62 21.30 23.36
CA LYS A 89 1.23 21.63 22.07
C LYS A 89 2.55 20.87 21.86
N ALA A 90 3.39 20.78 22.89
CA ALA A 90 4.65 20.04 22.84
C ALA A 90 4.41 18.53 22.65
N ALA A 91 3.50 17.94 23.40
CA ALA A 91 3.16 16.51 23.30
C ALA A 91 2.56 16.16 21.92
N ARG A 92 1.65 16.99 21.39
CA ARG A 92 1.08 16.80 20.05
C ARG A 92 2.11 16.95 18.93
N THR A 93 2.99 17.96 19.05
CA THR A 93 4.06 18.19 18.06
C THR A 93 5.05 17.02 18.04
N ALA A 94 5.42 16.49 19.21
CA ALA A 94 6.29 15.33 19.34
C ALA A 94 5.65 14.07 18.73
N TYR A 95 4.36 13.80 19.02
CA TYR A 95 3.64 12.66 18.46
C TYR A 95 3.50 12.75 16.93
N SER A 96 3.09 13.91 16.40
CA SER A 96 3.00 14.12 14.95
C SER A 96 4.36 14.04 14.26
N SER A 97 5.43 14.48 14.91
CA SER A 97 6.78 14.39 14.36
C SER A 97 7.26 12.93 14.29
N ALA A 98 6.97 12.12 15.31
CA ALA A 98 7.36 10.72 15.34
C ALA A 98 6.64 9.89 14.27
N GLU A 99 5.33 10.12 14.09
CA GLU A 99 4.53 9.47 13.06
C GLU A 99 5.02 9.82 11.64
N VAL A 100 5.28 11.12 11.39
CA VAL A 100 5.81 11.58 10.09
C VAL A 100 7.21 11.00 9.83
N GLN A 101 8.07 10.91 10.85
CA GLN A 101 9.40 10.30 10.71
C GLN A 101 9.33 8.80 10.43
N ALA A 102 8.45 8.06 11.12
CA ALA A 102 8.26 6.63 10.89
C ALA A 102 7.78 6.36 9.46
N PHE A 103 6.87 7.21 8.95
CA PHE A 103 6.39 7.11 7.58
C PHE A 103 7.50 7.38 6.56
N LYS A 104 8.27 8.48 6.72
CA LYS A 104 9.39 8.80 5.84
C LYS A 104 10.44 7.69 5.81
N LEU A 105 10.76 7.13 6.97
CA LEU A 105 11.69 6.02 7.06
C LEU A 105 11.16 4.77 6.32
N ALA A 106 9.88 4.45 6.48
CA ALA A 106 9.26 3.34 5.75
C ALA A 106 9.30 3.58 4.23
N GLU A 107 8.98 4.80 3.78
CA GLU A 107 9.06 5.21 2.37
C GLU A 107 10.48 5.10 1.81
N GLU A 108 11.50 5.58 2.54
CA GLU A 108 12.90 5.45 2.17
C GLU A 108 13.32 3.98 2.03
N HIS A 109 12.86 3.12 2.93
CA HIS A 109 13.10 1.68 2.84
C HIS A 109 12.45 1.06 1.59
N SER A 110 11.22 1.46 1.28
CA SER A 110 10.51 1.01 0.09
C SER A 110 11.18 1.47 -1.20
N ILE A 111 11.58 2.74 -1.29
CA ILE A 111 12.34 3.28 -2.43
C ILE A 111 13.65 2.54 -2.59
N LYS A 112 14.39 2.33 -1.51
CA LYS A 112 15.66 1.59 -1.55
C LYS A 112 15.47 0.15 -2.05
N ARG A 113 14.42 -0.54 -1.57
CA ARG A 113 14.06 -1.90 -2.02
C ARG A 113 13.79 -1.91 -3.52
N PHE A 114 12.94 -1.01 -4.00
CA PHE A 114 12.60 -0.87 -5.41
C PHE A 114 13.84 -0.57 -6.27
N ASN A 115 14.64 0.44 -5.90
CA ASN A 115 15.83 0.84 -6.66
C ASN A 115 16.89 -0.27 -6.74
N THR A 116 16.99 -1.08 -5.67
CA THR A 116 17.91 -2.22 -5.64
C THR A 116 17.42 -3.35 -6.55
N ALA A 117 16.11 -3.61 -6.57
CA ALA A 117 15.52 -4.70 -7.35
C ALA A 117 15.37 -4.35 -8.85
N PHE A 118 15.06 -3.10 -9.17
CA PHE A 118 14.74 -2.62 -10.53
C PHE A 118 15.48 -1.32 -10.88
N PRO A 119 16.83 -1.33 -10.95
CA PRO A 119 17.61 -0.12 -11.17
C PRO A 119 17.29 0.57 -12.50
N ALA A 120 16.89 -0.18 -13.53
CA ALA A 120 16.47 0.38 -14.82
C ALA A 120 15.18 1.21 -14.70
N LEU A 121 14.18 0.69 -13.98
CA LEU A 121 12.88 1.36 -13.79
C LEU A 121 12.99 2.54 -12.83
N ALA A 122 13.85 2.45 -11.82
CA ALA A 122 14.06 3.49 -10.81
C ALA A 122 14.48 4.86 -11.37
N SER A 123 15.00 4.90 -12.60
CA SER A 123 15.39 6.15 -13.26
C SER A 123 14.23 6.88 -13.94
N THR A 124 13.16 6.16 -14.27
CA THR A 124 12.04 6.67 -15.09
C THR A 124 10.70 6.62 -14.38
N ASP A 125 10.60 5.85 -13.29
CA ASP A 125 9.33 5.48 -12.68
C ASP A 125 9.30 5.85 -11.19
N GLN A 126 8.19 6.42 -10.73
CA GLN A 126 8.04 6.82 -9.34
C GLN A 126 7.27 5.77 -8.56
N LEU A 127 7.79 5.38 -7.40
CA LEU A 127 7.10 4.49 -6.46
C LEU A 127 5.81 5.14 -5.94
N LYS A 128 4.69 4.42 -6.02
CA LYS A 128 3.36 4.84 -5.51
C LYS A 128 2.88 3.99 -4.34
N GLY A 129 3.21 2.71 -4.32
CA GLY A 129 2.84 1.78 -3.26
C GLY A 129 3.86 0.65 -3.09
N ASP A 130 4.02 0.20 -1.85
CA ASP A 130 4.83 -0.96 -1.46
C ASP A 130 4.07 -1.74 -0.38
N HIS A 131 3.59 -2.93 -0.73
CA HIS A 131 2.74 -3.75 0.12
C HIS A 131 3.35 -5.15 0.28
N SER A 132 3.60 -5.56 1.52
CA SER A 132 3.97 -6.94 1.81
C SER A 132 2.86 -7.88 1.33
N CYS A 133 3.24 -8.95 0.64
CA CYS A 133 2.33 -9.94 0.09
C CYS A 133 3.05 -11.28 -0.16
N ARG A 134 2.31 -12.24 -0.72
CA ARG A 134 2.87 -13.45 -1.31
C ARG A 134 2.36 -13.58 -2.74
N VAL A 135 3.24 -13.81 -3.70
CA VAL A 135 2.80 -14.15 -5.07
C VAL A 135 2.53 -15.64 -5.17
N VAL A 136 1.40 -16.03 -5.75
CA VAL A 136 1.07 -17.44 -6.04
C VAL A 136 1.65 -17.82 -7.39
N THR A 137 2.35 -18.95 -7.47
CA THR A 137 2.96 -19.47 -8.69
C THR A 137 2.22 -20.71 -9.18
N SER A 138 2.09 -20.87 -10.50
CA SER A 138 1.51 -22.06 -11.14
C SER A 138 2.52 -23.21 -11.25
N GLY A 139 3.80 -22.93 -11.00
CA GLY A 139 4.90 -23.90 -11.05
C GLY A 139 4.96 -24.85 -9.84
N GLY A 140 6.03 -25.65 -9.82
CA GLY A 140 6.32 -26.55 -8.69
C GLY A 140 6.50 -25.82 -7.35
N ALA A 141 6.50 -26.58 -6.26
CA ALA A 141 6.62 -26.04 -4.91
C ALA A 141 7.87 -25.14 -4.74
N PRO A 142 7.79 -24.06 -3.93
CA PRO A 142 6.66 -23.62 -3.13
C PRO A 142 5.60 -22.92 -3.98
N HIS A 143 4.32 -23.15 -3.66
CA HIS A 143 3.19 -22.56 -4.39
C HIS A 143 3.01 -21.06 -4.12
N THR A 144 3.70 -20.51 -3.13
CA THR A 144 3.72 -19.08 -2.84
C THR A 144 5.14 -18.60 -2.52
N ILE A 145 5.46 -17.39 -2.95
CA ILE A 145 6.75 -16.74 -2.69
C ILE A 145 6.46 -15.45 -1.92
N GLY A 146 7.07 -15.30 -0.74
CA GLY A 146 6.98 -14.08 0.07
C GLY A 146 7.72 -12.92 -0.57
N GLY A 147 7.17 -11.72 -0.43
CA GLY A 147 7.78 -10.52 -0.99
C GLY A 147 6.88 -9.29 -0.88
N PHE A 148 7.05 -8.40 -1.85
CA PHE A 148 6.41 -7.09 -1.86
C PHE A 148 5.81 -6.81 -3.23
N LEU A 149 4.53 -6.45 -3.24
CA LEU A 149 3.85 -5.87 -4.39
C LEU A 149 4.22 -4.39 -4.42
N VAL A 150 4.91 -4.00 -5.47
CA VAL A 150 5.39 -2.64 -5.70
C VAL A 150 4.63 -2.07 -6.89
N VAL A 151 3.99 -0.92 -6.70
CA VAL A 151 3.23 -0.21 -7.73
C VAL A 151 3.92 1.12 -8.02
N THR A 152 4.12 1.42 -9.29
CA THR A 152 4.75 2.65 -9.76
C THR A 152 3.81 3.42 -10.72
N ASP A 153 4.27 4.50 -11.35
CA ASP A 153 3.46 5.20 -12.36
C ASP A 153 3.14 4.31 -13.56
N PHE A 154 4.07 3.44 -13.96
CA PHE A 154 3.97 2.70 -15.22
C PHE A 154 4.06 1.19 -15.10
N HIS A 155 4.37 0.63 -13.92
CA HIS A 155 4.60 -0.80 -13.74
C HIS A 155 3.95 -1.37 -12.48
N VAL A 156 3.65 -2.66 -12.57
CA VAL A 156 3.45 -3.52 -11.41
C VAL A 156 4.69 -4.38 -11.26
N CYS A 157 5.24 -4.40 -10.06
CA CYS A 157 6.48 -5.08 -9.74
C CYS A 157 6.28 -6.01 -8.54
N PHE A 158 7.04 -7.10 -8.51
CA PHE A 158 7.17 -7.97 -7.35
C PHE A 158 8.63 -8.07 -6.94
N VAL A 159 8.91 -7.83 -5.65
CA VAL A 159 10.24 -8.03 -5.05
C VAL A 159 10.17 -9.19 -4.06
N GLY A 160 10.68 -10.35 -4.44
CA GLY A 160 10.60 -11.58 -3.64
C GLY A 160 11.81 -11.84 -2.74
N ASP A 161 11.58 -12.53 -1.61
CA ASP A 161 12.60 -12.85 -0.60
C ASP A 161 13.77 -13.70 -1.15
N ASN A 162 13.54 -14.44 -2.23
CA ASN A 162 14.50 -15.36 -2.84
C ASN A 162 15.11 -14.83 -4.16
N LYS A 163 15.28 -13.51 -4.28
CA LYS A 163 15.73 -12.83 -5.52
C LYS A 163 14.81 -13.05 -6.72
N VAL A 164 13.58 -13.47 -6.47
CA VAL A 164 12.54 -13.59 -7.50
C VAL A 164 11.94 -12.22 -7.68
N ASN A 165 12.42 -11.51 -8.69
CA ASN A 165 11.94 -10.19 -9.04
C ASN A 165 11.37 -10.23 -10.46
N PHE A 166 10.18 -9.68 -10.65
CA PHE A 166 9.61 -9.50 -11.98
C PHE A 166 8.76 -8.23 -12.01
N SER A 167 8.55 -7.72 -13.21
CA SER A 167 7.74 -6.53 -13.45
C SER A 167 7.02 -6.66 -14.79
N PHE A 168 5.84 -6.08 -14.89
CA PHE A 168 5.11 -5.93 -16.14
C PHE A 168 4.49 -4.53 -16.20
N PRO A 169 4.36 -3.94 -17.40
CA PRO A 169 3.85 -2.58 -17.54
C PRO A 169 2.34 -2.53 -17.27
N LEU A 170 1.87 -1.43 -16.70
CA LEU A 170 0.44 -1.19 -16.45
C LEU A 170 -0.36 -1.11 -17.76
N SER A 171 0.27 -0.68 -18.86
CA SER A 171 -0.35 -0.65 -20.19
C SER A 171 -0.74 -2.03 -20.71
N ASP A 172 -0.18 -3.08 -20.13
CA ASP A 172 -0.39 -4.47 -20.51
C ASP A 172 -1.45 -5.16 -19.65
N VAL A 173 -1.89 -4.52 -18.56
CA VAL A 173 -2.96 -5.02 -17.70
C VAL A 173 -4.30 -4.81 -18.37
N VAL A 174 -5.08 -5.88 -18.52
CA VAL A 174 -6.43 -5.86 -19.12
C VAL A 174 -7.55 -5.85 -18.10
N SER A 175 -7.28 -6.37 -16.90
CA SER A 175 -8.28 -6.52 -15.84
C SER A 175 -7.59 -6.68 -14.48
N ILE A 176 -8.16 -6.05 -13.46
CA ILE A 176 -7.80 -6.20 -12.05
C ILE A 176 -9.04 -6.68 -11.31
N GLN A 177 -8.90 -7.69 -10.46
CA GLN A 177 -10.01 -8.22 -9.66
C GLN A 177 -9.65 -8.38 -8.18
N LYS A 178 -10.66 -8.20 -7.34
CA LYS A 178 -10.66 -8.51 -5.91
C LYS A 178 -10.83 -10.01 -5.71
N ALA A 179 -9.96 -10.61 -4.91
CA ALA A 179 -10.05 -12.02 -4.58
C ALA A 179 -9.75 -12.29 -3.10
N VAL A 180 -10.05 -13.52 -2.69
CA VAL A 180 -9.61 -14.10 -1.42
C VAL A 180 -8.88 -15.39 -1.72
N THR A 181 -7.74 -15.59 -1.05
CA THR A 181 -7.05 -16.87 -1.02
C THR A 181 -7.38 -17.62 0.26
N LEU A 182 -7.79 -18.88 0.11
CA LEU A 182 -8.07 -19.79 1.20
C LEU A 182 -6.97 -20.85 1.30
N PRO A 183 -6.47 -21.15 2.51
CA PRO A 183 -5.48 -22.20 2.69
C PRO A 183 -6.09 -23.57 2.38
N THR A 184 -5.31 -24.43 1.73
CA THR A 184 -5.69 -25.83 1.48
C THR A 184 -5.18 -26.75 2.60
N LYS A 185 -5.89 -27.87 2.85
CA LYS A 185 -5.53 -28.84 3.89
C LYS A 185 -4.10 -29.36 3.77
N ASP A 186 -3.62 -29.55 2.54
CA ASP A 186 -2.31 -30.14 2.25
C ASP A 186 -1.19 -29.10 2.13
N GLN A 187 -1.46 -27.84 2.49
CA GLN A 187 -0.53 -26.70 2.30
C GLN A 187 -0.06 -26.54 0.84
N GLY A 188 -0.87 -27.01 -0.11
CA GLY A 188 -0.66 -26.88 -1.54
C GLY A 188 -0.94 -25.47 -2.05
N GLN A 189 -1.24 -25.35 -3.34
CA GLN A 189 -1.64 -24.09 -3.94
C GLN A 189 -2.91 -23.54 -3.26
N PRO A 190 -2.92 -22.27 -2.81
CA PRO A 190 -4.10 -21.70 -2.17
C PRO A 190 -5.29 -21.70 -3.13
N TYR A 191 -6.48 -21.97 -2.59
CA TYR A 191 -7.71 -21.88 -3.35
C TYR A 191 -8.07 -20.39 -3.53
N LEU A 192 -8.26 -19.98 -4.78
CA LEU A 192 -8.58 -18.60 -5.13
C LEU A 192 -10.09 -18.47 -5.36
N LEU A 193 -10.72 -17.54 -4.65
CA LEU A 193 -12.12 -17.18 -4.82
C LEU A 193 -12.19 -15.71 -5.27
N GLN A 194 -12.68 -15.47 -6.50
CA GLN A 194 -13.06 -14.12 -6.93
C GLN A 194 -14.24 -13.65 -6.08
N LEU A 195 -14.22 -12.39 -5.63
CA LEU A 195 -15.23 -11.89 -4.70
C LEU A 195 -16.43 -11.26 -5.44
N PRO A 196 -17.63 -11.88 -5.39
CA PRO A 196 -18.86 -11.22 -5.84
C PRO A 196 -19.52 -10.36 -4.74
N ASP A 197 -19.19 -10.61 -3.46
CA ASP A 197 -19.88 -9.96 -2.32
C ASP A 197 -19.07 -8.75 -1.82
N PRO A 198 -19.66 -7.53 -1.80
CA PRO A 198 -18.99 -6.33 -1.31
C PRO A 198 -18.69 -6.34 0.20
N ASN A 199 -19.29 -7.26 0.98
CA ASN A 199 -19.04 -7.36 2.42
C ASN A 199 -17.80 -8.17 2.78
N ILE A 200 -17.15 -8.82 1.80
CA ILE A 200 -15.95 -9.61 2.03
C ILE A 200 -14.72 -8.72 1.83
N ILE A 201 -13.88 -8.65 2.86
CA ILE A 201 -12.60 -7.94 2.78
C ILE A 201 -11.66 -8.73 1.87
N PRO A 202 -11.18 -8.15 0.76
CA PRO A 202 -10.23 -8.82 -0.13
C PRO A 202 -8.91 -9.08 0.61
N THR A 203 -8.36 -10.27 0.40
CA THR A 203 -7.01 -10.63 0.89
C THR A 203 -6.04 -10.87 -0.25
N ALA A 204 -6.53 -10.84 -1.49
CA ALA A 204 -5.76 -11.06 -2.68
C ALA A 204 -6.20 -10.15 -3.83
N ILE A 205 -5.26 -9.88 -4.73
CA ILE A 205 -5.44 -9.13 -5.96
C ILE A 205 -5.05 -10.05 -7.11
N THR A 206 -5.90 -10.12 -8.13
CA THR A 206 -5.54 -10.79 -9.38
C THR A 206 -5.43 -9.80 -10.52
N VAL A 207 -4.36 -9.92 -11.29
CA VAL A 207 -4.02 -9.03 -12.40
C VAL A 207 -3.89 -9.87 -13.66
N TYR A 208 -4.67 -9.53 -14.68
CA TYR A 208 -4.70 -10.19 -15.97
C TYR A 208 -3.97 -9.31 -16.99
N THR A 209 -3.08 -9.87 -17.80
CA THR A 209 -2.30 -9.14 -18.81
C THR A 209 -2.69 -9.53 -20.24
N MET A 210 -2.33 -8.73 -21.26
CA MET A 210 -2.65 -9.02 -22.67
C MET A 210 -2.02 -10.33 -23.17
N GLN A 211 -0.87 -10.76 -22.63
CA GLN A 211 -0.22 -12.03 -22.99
C GLN A 211 -0.85 -13.25 -22.30
N LYS A 212 -2.12 -13.13 -21.89
CA LYS A 212 -2.88 -14.21 -21.27
C LYS A 212 -2.24 -14.75 -19.97
N GLN A 213 -1.55 -13.87 -19.23
CA GLN A 213 -0.96 -14.17 -17.92
C GLN A 213 -1.84 -13.63 -16.79
N MET A 214 -2.04 -14.44 -15.75
CA MET A 214 -2.72 -14.09 -14.52
C MET A 214 -1.73 -14.13 -13.35
N HIS A 215 -1.51 -12.97 -12.74
CA HIS A 215 -0.70 -12.78 -11.55
C HIS A 215 -1.60 -12.71 -10.33
N VAL A 216 -1.30 -13.49 -9.30
CA VAL A 216 -2.09 -13.55 -8.06
C VAL A 216 -1.21 -13.12 -6.89
N PHE A 217 -1.55 -11.97 -6.31
CA PHE A 217 -0.93 -11.46 -5.09
C PHE A 217 -1.85 -11.76 -3.92
N SER A 218 -1.44 -12.66 -3.05
CA SER A 218 -2.17 -13.10 -1.86
C SER A 218 -1.61 -12.49 -0.59
N GLU A 219 -2.39 -12.51 0.49
CA GLU A 219 -1.99 -11.98 1.81
C GLU A 219 -1.47 -10.53 1.72
N VAL A 220 -2.12 -9.71 0.89
CA VAL A 220 -1.69 -8.33 0.64
C VAL A 220 -1.98 -7.47 1.87
N THR A 221 -0.94 -6.92 2.49
CA THR A 221 -1.07 -5.97 3.60
C THR A 221 -1.79 -4.71 3.14
N LYS A 222 -2.88 -4.37 3.83
CA LYS A 222 -3.80 -3.29 3.44
C LYS A 222 -4.25 -3.45 1.97
N CYS A 223 -4.85 -4.59 1.66
CA CYS A 223 -5.25 -4.97 0.30
C CYS A 223 -6.09 -3.91 -0.41
N GLU A 224 -6.98 -3.21 0.30
CA GLU A 224 -7.79 -2.13 -0.28
C GLU A 224 -6.95 -0.92 -0.68
N ASP A 225 -5.99 -0.50 0.15
CA ASP A 225 -5.04 0.56 -0.20
C ASP A 225 -4.21 0.18 -1.43
N ALA A 226 -3.71 -1.06 -1.48
CA ALA A 226 -2.93 -1.57 -2.59
C ALA A 226 -3.73 -1.59 -3.89
N LEU A 227 -4.99 -2.05 -3.81
CA LEU A 227 -5.91 -2.08 -4.93
C LEU A 227 -6.27 -0.68 -5.41
N ASN A 228 -6.52 0.26 -4.49
CA ASN A 228 -6.81 1.65 -4.80
C ASN A 228 -5.64 2.29 -5.58
N ILE A 229 -4.42 2.18 -5.05
CA ILE A 229 -3.22 2.69 -5.74
C ILE A 229 -3.07 2.04 -7.12
N LEU A 230 -3.23 0.72 -7.20
CA LEU A 230 -3.09 -0.01 -8.45
C LEU A 230 -4.14 0.39 -9.51
N ASP A 231 -5.41 0.55 -9.12
CA ASP A 231 -6.49 0.97 -10.02
C ASP A 231 -6.26 2.40 -10.55
N HIS A 232 -5.87 3.35 -9.68
CA HIS A 232 -5.54 4.72 -10.08
C HIS A 232 -4.37 4.77 -11.07
N CYS A 233 -3.26 4.11 -10.74
CA CYS A 233 -2.09 4.05 -11.62
C CYS A 233 -2.43 3.39 -12.96
N TRP A 234 -3.17 2.28 -12.92
CA TRP A 234 -3.59 1.56 -14.12
C TRP A 234 -4.45 2.43 -15.03
N ARG A 235 -5.52 3.03 -14.51
CA ARG A 235 -6.44 3.89 -15.28
C ARG A 235 -5.78 5.17 -15.77
N ALA A 236 -4.82 5.71 -15.02
CA ALA A 236 -4.01 6.83 -15.50
C ALA A 236 -3.22 6.46 -16.77
N VAL A 237 -2.80 5.20 -16.93
CA VAL A 237 -2.06 4.71 -18.10
C VAL A 237 -3.00 4.29 -19.24
N VAL A 238 -4.05 3.51 -18.95
CA VAL A 238 -4.90 2.91 -20.00
C VAL A 238 -6.16 3.71 -20.33
N GLY A 239 -6.48 4.75 -19.55
CA GLY A 239 -7.72 5.49 -19.66
C GLY A 239 -8.90 4.71 -19.08
N LYS A 240 -9.94 4.48 -19.88
CA LYS A 240 -11.18 3.82 -19.44
C LYS A 240 -11.22 2.35 -19.92
N PRO A 241 -11.14 1.37 -19.01
CA PRO A 241 -11.46 -0.03 -19.30
C PRO A 241 -12.95 -0.20 -19.65
N PRO A 242 -13.35 -1.30 -20.33
CA PRO A 242 -12.51 -2.37 -20.85
C PRO A 242 -11.58 -1.91 -21.98
N ILE A 243 -10.39 -2.51 -22.09
CA ILE A 243 -9.40 -2.13 -23.10
C ILE A 243 -9.81 -2.72 -24.45
N PRO A 244 -9.91 -1.91 -25.52
CA PRO A 244 -10.21 -2.41 -26.85
C PRO A 244 -9.22 -3.49 -27.30
N GLY A 245 -9.73 -4.62 -27.80
CA GLY A 245 -8.92 -5.74 -28.31
C GLY A 245 -8.55 -6.80 -27.27
N ALA A 246 -8.92 -6.63 -26.00
CA ALA A 246 -8.85 -7.71 -25.03
C ALA A 246 -10.13 -8.58 -25.07
N ASP A 247 -9.98 -9.90 -24.94
CA ASP A 247 -11.11 -10.83 -24.86
C ASP A 247 -11.60 -10.95 -23.42
N TYR A 248 -12.85 -10.56 -23.19
CA TYR A 248 -13.50 -10.61 -21.89
C TYR A 248 -14.52 -11.75 -21.81
N VAL A 249 -14.72 -12.29 -20.61
CA VAL A 249 -15.86 -13.16 -20.30
C VAL A 249 -17.15 -12.35 -20.50
N ALA A 250 -18.07 -12.89 -21.29
CA ALA A 250 -19.36 -12.26 -21.61
C ALA A 250 -20.30 -12.19 -20.40
#